data_AF-A0A2K9DZ00-F1
#
_entry.id   AF-A0A2K9DZ00-F1
#
_cell.length_a   1.000
_cell.length_b   1.000
_cell.length_c   1.000
_cell.angle_alpha   90.00
_cell.angle_beta   90.00
_cell.angle_gamma   90.00
#
_symmetry.space_group_name_H-M   'P 1'
#
loop_
_entity.id
_entity.type
_entity.pdbx_description
1 polymer ?
#
loop_
_entity_poly.entity_id
_entity_poly.type
_entity_poly.pdbx_seq_one_letter_code
_entity_poly.pdbx_strand_id
1 'polypeptide(L)' 'MPAIRIFEKDGVIYSLDNRRLYAFKEAGIDNINYVWATPEEIANEAWKMTTNNGGVTIRVRGR' A
#
# COMPACT_ATOMS: atom_id res chain seq x y z
N MET A 1 -3.19 10.75 -13.09
CA MET A 1 -3.36 10.15 -11.76
C MET A 1 -1.99 9.72 -11.24
N PRO A 2 -1.55 10.17 -10.06
CA PRO A 2 -0.25 9.80 -9.52
C PRO A 2 -0.19 8.31 -9.21
N ALA A 3 0.94 7.68 -9.51
CA ALA A 3 1.15 6.26 -9.25
C ALA A 3 1.24 5.98 -7.74
N ILE A 4 0.82 4.78 -7.32
CA ILE A 4 1.03 4.28 -5.97
C ILE A 4 2.38 3.57 -5.89
N ARG A 5 3.08 3.73 -4.77
CA ARG A 5 4.30 2.96 -4.54
C ARG A 5 3.97 1.61 -3.96
N ILE A 6 4.50 0.56 -4.58
CA ILE A 6 4.35 -0.83 -4.17
C ILE A 6 5.70 -1.49 -3.94
N PHE A 7 5.73 -2.50 -3.10
CA PHE A 7 6.89 -3.35 -2.91
C PHE A 7 6.47 -4.76 -2.58
N GLU A 8 7.31 -5.73 -2.93
CA GLU A 8 7.08 -7.13 -2.60
C GLU A 8 7.85 -7.46 -1.31
N LYS A 9 7.19 -8.19 -0.41
CA LYS A 9 7.81 -8.73 0.79
C LYS A 9 7.20 -10.09 1.08
N ASP A 10 8.04 -11.11 1.26
CA ASP A 10 7.60 -12.49 1.55
C ASP A 10 6.57 -13.03 0.53
N GLY A 11 6.69 -12.65 -0.75
CA GLY A 11 5.77 -13.06 -1.83
C GLY A 11 4.42 -12.34 -1.84
N VAL A 12 4.24 -11.31 -0.99
CA VAL A 12 3.04 -10.48 -0.95
C VAL A 12 3.38 -9.06 -1.42
N ILE A 13 2.53 -8.49 -2.27
CA ILE A 13 2.66 -7.10 -2.72
C ILE A 13 1.99 -6.18 -1.71
N TYR A 14 2.76 -5.25 -1.17
CA TYR A 14 2.31 -4.21 -0.26
C TYR A 14 2.34 -2.85 -0.95
N SER A 15 1.51 -1.92 -0.48
CA SER A 15 1.56 -0.52 -0.89
C SER A 15 2.03 0.37 0.26
N LEU A 16 2.90 1.33 -0.06
CA LEU A 16 3.26 2.42 0.84
C LEU A 16 2.13 3.46 0.95
N ASP A 17 1.34 3.60 -0.12
CA ASP A 17 0.27 4.59 -0.27
C ASP A 17 -1.12 4.01 0.07
N ASN A 18 -1.26 3.38 1.25
CA ASN A 18 -2.48 2.68 1.70
C ASN A 18 -3.77 3.52 1.62
N ARG A 19 -3.69 4.83 1.92
CA ARG A 19 -4.85 5.75 1.79
C ARG A 19 -5.33 5.89 0.36
N ARG A 20 -4.39 5.94 -0.59
CA ARG A 20 -4.69 6.08 -2.01
C ARG A 20 -5.26 4.77 -2.55
N LEU A 21 -4.66 3.65 -2.17
CA LEU A 21 -5.15 2.32 -2.50
C LEU A 21 -6.60 2.12 -2.03
N TYR A 22 -6.92 2.54 -0.80
CA TYR A 22 -8.29 2.49 -0.28
C TYR A 22 -9.26 3.38 -1.07
N ALA A 23 -8.85 4.61 -1.42
CA ALA A 23 -9.67 5.51 -2.22
C ALA A 23 -9.96 4.96 -3.64
N PHE A 24 -8.98 4.33 -4.29
CA PHE A 24 -9.19 3.66 -5.58
C PHE A 24 -10.17 2.50 -5.45
N LYS A 25 -10.08 1.72 -4.37
CA LYS A 25 -11.03 0.64 -4.06
C LYS A 25 -12.45 1.16 -3.84
N GLU A 26 -12.63 2.25 -3.08
CA GLU A 26 -13.95 2.89 -2.92
C GLU A 26 -14.49 3.46 -4.22
N ALA A 27 -13.61 4.00 -5.07
CA ALA A 27 -13.98 4.55 -6.37
C ALA A 27 -14.26 3.47 -7.43
N GLY A 28 -14.05 2.18 -7.13
CA GLY A 28 -14.20 1.09 -8.11
C GLY A 28 -13.20 1.18 -9.27
N ILE A 29 -12.01 1.74 -9.04
CA ILE A 29 -10.98 1.89 -10.07
C ILE A 29 -10.05 0.69 -9.99
N ASP A 30 -10.17 -0.21 -10.96
CA ASP A 30 -9.33 -1.42 -11.05
C ASP A 30 -7.96 -1.14 -11.68
N ASN A 31 -7.85 -0.10 -12.51
CA ASN A 31 -6.63 0.21 -13.25
C ASN A 31 -5.82 1.32 -12.55
N ILE A 32 -4.97 0.92 -11.62
CA ILE A 32 -4.16 1.83 -10.80
C ILE A 32 -2.72 1.82 -11.32
N ASN A 33 -2.18 3.00 -11.61
CA ASN A 33 -0.75 3.12 -11.91
C ASN A 33 0.07 2.82 -10.66
N TYR A 34 1.07 1.96 -10.77
CA TYR A 34 1.97 1.63 -9.68
C TYR A 34 3.43 1.77 -10.08
N VAL A 35 4.28 2.03 -9.09
CA VAL A 35 5.73 2.10 -9.23
C VAL A 35 6.37 1.27 -8.11
N TRP A 36 7.46 0.59 -8.43
CA TRP A 36 8.24 -0.15 -7.44
C TRP A 36 8.99 0.84 -6.53
N ALA A 37 8.76 0.74 -5.23
CA ALA A 37 9.45 1.55 -4.24
C ALA A 37 10.91 1.10 -4.10
N THR A 38 11.80 2.05 -3.86
CA THR A 38 13.20 1.74 -3.55
C THR A 38 13.34 1.21 -2.12
N PRO A 39 14.39 0.41 -1.81
CA PRO A 39 14.63 -0.09 -0.46
C PRO A 39 14.81 1.03 0.59
N GLU A 40 15.34 2.19 0.18
CA GLU A 40 15.45 3.37 1.06
C GLU A 40 14.08 3.95 1.43
N GLU A 41 13.15 4.04 0.47
CA GLU A 41 11.76 4.45 0.74
C GLU A 41 11.03 3.43 1.62
N ILE A 42 11.24 2.13 1.37
CA ILE A 42 10.66 1.06 2.20
C ILE A 42 11.19 1.15 3.62
N ALA A 43 12.49 1.40 3.83
CA ALA A 43 13.08 1.60 5.14
C ALA A 43 12.54 2.85 5.84
N ASN A 44 12.38 3.95 5.10
CA ASN A 44 11.80 5.20 5.63
C ASN A 44 10.32 5.04 6.03
N GLU A 45 9.57 4.22 5.30
CA GLU A 45 8.17 3.92 5.57
C GLU A 45 7.95 2.62 6.36
N ALA A 46 9.01 1.96 6.82
CA ALA A 46 8.94 0.68 7.54
C ALA A 46 8.16 0.82 8.86
N TRP A 47 8.14 2.00 9.47
CA TRP A 47 7.31 2.30 10.65
C TRP A 47 5.80 2.18 10.37
N LYS A 48 5.35 2.22 9.11
CA LYS A 48 3.95 1.99 8.72
C LYS A 48 3.58 0.51 8.66
N MET A 49 4.57 -0.38 8.63
CA MET A 49 4.40 -1.84 8.61
C MET A 49 4.21 -2.39 10.04
N THR A 50 3.17 -1.93 10.72
CA THR A 50 2.84 -2.36 12.10
C THR A 50 1.94 -3.59 12.15
N THR A 51 1.50 -4.11 11.01
CA THR A 51 0.51 -5.18 10.94
C THR A 51 1.18 -6.56 10.90
N ASN A 52 1.01 -7.35 11.97
CA ASN A 52 1.47 -8.75 12.05
C ASN A 52 0.70 -9.72 11.12
N ASN A 53 -0.40 -9.29 10.52
CA ASN A 53 -1.26 -10.13 9.68
C ASN A 53 -0.96 -9.99 8.17
N GLY A 54 0.29 -9.69 7.80
CA GLY A 54 0.73 -9.64 6.40
C GLY A 54 -0.02 -8.64 5.50
N GLY A 55 -0.56 -7.54 6.07
CA GLY A 55 -1.22 -6.48 5.28
C GLY A 55 -2.52 -6.89 4.58
N VAL A 56 -3.10 -8.05 4.93
CA VAL A 56 -4.28 -8.64 4.26
C VAL A 56 -5.54 -7.77 4.33
N THR A 57 -5.63 -6.85 5.30
CA THR A 57 -6.78 -5.97 5.47
C THR A 57 -6.36 -4.53 5.77
N ILE A 58 -6.91 -3.59 4.99
CA ILE A 58 -6.87 -2.16 5.29
C ILE A 58 -8.10 -1.81 6.13
N ARG A 59 -7.89 -1.42 7.39
CA ARG A 59 -8.94 -0.90 8.28
C ARG A 59 -8.79 0.60 8.42
N VAL A 60 -9.84 1.35 8.10
CA VAL A 60 -9.90 2.79 8.29
C VAL A 60 -10.66 3.08 9.59
N ARG A 61 -10.07 3.85 10.51
CA ARG A 61 -10.75 4.23 11.75
C ARG A 61 -12.00 5.06 11.41
N GLY A 62 -13.17 4.59 11.85
CA GLY A 62 -14.45 5.28 11.65
C GLY A 62 -15.42 4.61 10.67
N ARG A 63 -15.08 3.43 10.14
CA ARG A 63 -15.98 2.53 9.40
C ARG A 63 -15.82 1.08 9.85
#